data_AF-A0A0B5AU58-F1
#
_entry.id   AF-A0A0B5AU58-F1
#
_cell.length_a   1.000
_cell.length_b   1.000
_cell.length_c   1.000
_cell.angle_alpha   90.00
_cell.angle_beta   90.00
_cell.angle_gamma   90.00
#
_symmetry.space_group_name_H-M   'P 1'
#
loop_
_entity.id
_entity.type
_entity.pdbx_description
1 polymer ?
#
loop_
_entity_poly.entity_id
_entity_poly.type
_entity_poly.pdbx_seq_one_letter_code
_entity_poly.pdbx_strand_id
1 'polypeptide(L)' 'MNENFKDQLMHWASSNQIAVKRQPLQSEKKSRDKEKLSQRDLRELMGADRQTYVRKRGGALKQR' A
#
# COMPACT_ATOMS: atom_id res chain seq x y z
N MET A 1 -28.76 25.62 -21.12
CA MET A 1 -27.99 24.64 -20.32
C MET A 1 -28.17 25.06 -18.88
N ASN A 2 -28.81 24.23 -18.05
CA ASN A 2 -28.99 24.57 -16.65
C ASN A 2 -27.65 24.41 -15.95
N GLU A 3 -27.18 25.45 -15.28
CA GLU A 3 -25.98 25.38 -14.45
C GLU A 3 -26.17 24.28 -13.39
N ASN A 4 -25.13 23.48 -13.19
CA ASN A 4 -25.15 22.44 -12.17
C ASN A 4 -25.35 23.10 -10.80
N PHE A 5 -26.08 22.45 -9.91
CA PHE A 5 -26.44 23.01 -8.59
C PHE A 5 -25.20 23.47 -7.79
N LYS A 6 -24.08 22.76 -7.96
CA LYS A 6 -22.79 23.11 -7.38
C LYS A 6 -22.26 24.47 -7.86
N ASP A 7 -22.44 24.78 -9.13
CA ASP A 7 -21.96 26.04 -9.73
C ASP A 7 -22.82 27.21 -9.25
N GLN A 8 -24.13 27.03 -9.12
CA GLN A 8 -25.04 28.03 -8.54
C GLN A 8 -24.65 28.39 -7.09
N LEU A 9 -24.32 27.38 -6.28
CA LEU A 9 -23.87 27.60 -4.89
C LEU A 9 -22.53 28.32 -4.81
N MET A 10 -21.61 28.04 -5.75
CA MET A 10 -20.32 28.76 -5.82
C MET A 10 -20.52 30.24 -6.14
N HIS A 11 -21.39 30.57 -7.09
CA HIS A 11 -21.73 31.96 -7.42
C HIS A 11 -22.38 32.67 -6.22
N TRP A 12 -23.34 32.03 -5.55
CA TRP A 12 -23.97 32.57 -4.35
C TRP A 12 -22.95 32.82 -3.23
N ALA A 13 -22.03 31.87 -2.98
CA ALA A 13 -21.01 32.04 -1.96
C ALA A 13 -20.03 33.20 -2.27
N SER A 14 -19.68 33.38 -3.55
CA SER A 14 -18.85 34.50 -4.02
C SER A 14 -19.55 35.86 -3.83
N SER A 15 -20.84 35.96 -4.15
CA SER A 15 -21.62 37.20 -3.95
C SER A 15 -21.79 37.58 -2.48
N ASN A 16 -21.83 36.59 -1.58
CA ASN A 16 -21.98 36.81 -0.14
C ASN A 16 -20.63 36.89 0.62
N GLN A 17 -19.51 37.01 -0.10
CA GLN A 17 -18.15 37.07 0.46
C GLN A 17 -17.81 35.91 1.41
N ILE A 18 -18.42 34.74 1.23
CA ILE A 18 -18.14 33.55 2.03
C ILE A 18 -16.86 32.94 1.48
N ALA A 19 -15.80 32.91 2.28
CA ALA A 19 -14.52 32.31 1.90
C ALA A 19 -14.68 30.79 1.77
N VAL A 20 -15.00 30.31 0.56
CA VAL A 20 -15.03 28.87 0.26
C VAL A 20 -13.59 28.37 0.26
N LYS A 21 -13.17 27.76 1.37
CA LYS A 21 -11.87 27.08 1.47
C LYS A 21 -11.86 25.93 0.46
N ARG A 22 -11.20 26.13 -0.67
CA ARG A 22 -10.89 25.04 -1.59
C ARG A 22 -9.92 24.11 -0.87
N GLN A 23 -10.38 22.90 -0.56
CA GLN A 23 -9.49 21.86 -0.07
C GLN A 23 -8.43 21.63 -1.15
N PRO A 24 -7.13 21.67 -0.81
CA PRO A 24 -6.11 21.33 -1.79
C PRO A 24 -6.39 19.91 -2.28
N LEU A 25 -6.35 19.70 -3.61
CA LEU A 25 -6.36 18.35 -4.16
C LEU A 25 -5.24 17.61 -3.45
N GLN A 26 -5.58 16.49 -2.82
CA GLN A 26 -4.62 15.68 -2.07
C GLN A 26 -3.42 15.44 -2.98
N SER A 27 -2.27 16.04 -2.65
CA SER A 27 -1.05 15.73 -3.36
C SER A 27 -0.81 14.23 -3.20
N GLU A 28 -0.52 13.55 -4.31
CA GLU A 28 -0.22 12.13 -4.30
C GLU A 28 0.81 11.86 -3.20
N LYS A 29 0.38 11.15 -2.16
CA LYS A 29 1.25 10.82 -1.04
C LYS A 29 2.43 10.06 -1.62
N LYS A 30 3.65 10.61 -1.49
CA LYS A 30 4.88 9.92 -1.88
C LYS A 30 4.83 8.52 -1.27
N SER A 31 4.71 7.49 -2.10
CA SER A 31 4.72 6.11 -1.64
C SER A 31 6.05 5.90 -0.94
N ARG A 32 6.02 5.49 0.33
CA ARG A 32 7.24 5.10 1.04
C ARG A 32 7.96 4.05 0.20
N ASP A 33 9.27 4.21 0.04
CA ASP A 33 10.09 3.23 -0.65
C ASP A 33 9.82 1.86 -0.01
N LYS A 34 9.38 0.92 -0.84
CA LYS A 34 9.16 -0.45 -0.38
C LYS A 34 10.53 -1.01 0.00
N GLU A 35 10.62 -1.60 1.19
CA GLU A 35 11.81 -2.35 1.61
C GLU A 35 12.12 -3.39 0.54
N LYS A 36 13.31 -3.28 -0.07
CA LYS A 36 13.76 -4.22 -1.10
C LYS A 36 14.39 -5.41 -0.41
N LEU A 37 13.59 -6.47 -0.21
CA LEU A 37 14.11 -7.76 0.25
C LEU A 37 15.07 -8.32 -0.80
N SER A 38 16.22 -8.82 -0.36
CA SER A 38 17.13 -9.56 -1.22
C SER A 38 16.57 -10.94 -1.55
N GLN A 39 17.12 -11.61 -2.57
CA GLN A 39 16.76 -12.99 -2.89
C GLN A 39 17.03 -13.97 -1.74
N ARG A 40 17.97 -13.64 -0.85
CA ARG A 40 18.22 -14.42 0.36
C ARG A 40 17.10 -14.21 1.37
N ASP A 41 16.72 -12.97 1.62
CA ASP A 41 15.66 -12.65 2.59
C ASP A 41 14.32 -13.26 2.16
N LEU A 42 14.03 -13.26 0.85
CA LEU A 42 12.86 -13.95 0.31
C LEU A 42 12.93 -15.46 0.55
N ARG A 43 14.09 -16.11 0.33
CA ARG A 43 14.25 -17.55 0.57
C ARG A 43 14.12 -17.91 2.05
N GLU A 44 14.70 -17.09 2.93
CA GLU A 44 14.60 -17.28 4.37
C GLU A 44 13.15 -17.09 4.86
N LEU A 45 12.47 -16.05 4.38
CA LEU A 45 11.06 -15.80 4.68
C LEU A 45 10.15 -16.93 4.20
N MET A 46 10.41 -17.48 3.01
CA MET A 46 9.70 -18.65 2.48
C MET A 46 10.09 -19.96 3.17
N GLY A 47 11.09 -19.94 4.07
CA GLY A 47 11.61 -21.13 4.72
C GLY A 47 12.31 -22.11 3.78
N ALA A 48 12.74 -21.64 2.60
CA ALA A 48 13.40 -22.46 1.59
C ALA A 48 14.75 -23.02 2.07
N ASP A 49 15.43 -22.28 2.96
CA ASP A 49 16.71 -22.67 3.54
C ASP A 49 16.56 -23.39 4.90
N ARG A 50 15.35 -23.87 5.25
CA ARG A 50 15.14 -24.64 6.49
C ARG A 50 15.77 -26.02 6.38
N GLN A 51 16.44 -26.44 7.46
CA GLN A 51 16.94 -27.81 7.58
C GLN A 51 15.77 -28.79 7.56
N THR A 52 15.85 -29.82 6.71
CA THR A 52 14.87 -30.89 6.66
C THR A 52 15.48 -32.18 7.18
N TYR A 53 14.71 -32.94 7.96
CA TYR A 53 15.14 -34.24 8.48
C TYR A 53 14.31 -35.33 7.85
N VAL A 54 14.99 -36.39 7.40
CA VAL A 54 14.36 -37.56 6.80
C VAL A 54 14.74 -38.82 7.58
N ARG A 55 13.82 -39.79 7.63
CA ARG A 55 14.10 -41.11 8.18
C ARG A 55 14.56 -42.03 7.07
N LYS A 56 15.73 -42.64 7.22
CA LYS A 56 16.18 -43.73 6.34
C LYS A 56 15.64 -45.07 6.85
N ARG A 57 15.72 -46.10 6.01
CA ARG A 57 15.48 -47.49 6.43
C ARG A 57 16.42 -47.82 7.59
N GLY A 58 15.85 -48.11 8.77
CA GLY A 58 16.59 -48.20 10.05
C GLY A 58 16.17 -47.18 11.12
N GLY A 59 15.26 -46.25 10.81
CA GLY A 59 14.56 -45.43 11.81
C GLY A 59 15.32 -44.19 12.29
N ALA A 60 16.63 -44.13 12.09
CA ALA A 60 17.44 -42.94 12.41
C ALA A 60 17.03 -41.72 11.55
N LEU A 61 16.91 -40.57 12.22
CA LEU A 61 16.73 -39.26 11.57
C LEU A 61 18.08 -38.77 11.05
N LYS A 62 18.12 -38.35 9.78
CA LYS A 62 19.27 -37.72 9.15
C LYS A 62 18.85 -36.39 8.54
N GLN A 63 19.64 -35.35 8.76
CA GLN A 63 19.47 -34.09 8.04
C GLN A 63 19.73 -34.32 6.55
N ARG A 64 18.82 -33.82 5.71
CA ARG A 64 18.93 -33.88 4.26
C ARG A 64 19.69 -32.67 3.73
#